data_AF-A0A958TI95-F1
#
_entry.id   AF-A0A958TI95-F1
#
_cell.length_a   1.000
_cell.length_b   1.000
_cell.length_c   1.000
_cell.angle_alpha   90.00
_cell.angle_beta   90.00
_cell.angle_gamma   90.00
#
_symmetry.space_group_name_H-M   'P 1'
#
loop_
_entity.id
_entity.type
_entity.pdbx_description
1 polymer ?
#
loop_
_entity_poly.entity_id
_entity_poly.type
_entity_poly.pdbx_seq_one_letter_code
_entity_poly.pdbx_strand_id
1 'polypeptide(L)' 'TTHLTGTCRVTDGAFTAQDILDPFSVKQDVHGVRGTLGANLKLGFFSFNADYTFAEFDSASVGFNFSF' A
#
# COMPACT_ATOMS: atom_id res chain seq x y z
N THR A 1 7.81 -12.01 8.64
CA THR A 1 9.09 -11.64 7.98
C THR A 1 9.38 -12.70 6.95
N THR A 2 9.65 -12.33 5.69
CA THR A 2 10.02 -13.30 4.66
C THR A 2 11.22 -12.73 3.93
N HIS A 3 12.38 -13.36 4.11
CA HIS A 3 13.64 -12.91 3.50
C HIS A 3 13.89 -13.71 2.22
N LEU A 4 13.98 -13.02 1.08
CA LEU A 4 14.50 -13.59 -0.15
C LEU A 4 15.97 -13.18 -0.29
N THR A 5 16.87 -14.11 0.03
CA THR A 5 18.32 -13.93 -0.11
C THR A 5 18.73 -14.31 -1.53
N GLY A 6 18.94 -13.32 -2.39
CA GLY A 6 19.57 -13.50 -3.70
C GLY A 6 20.89 -12.74 -3.77
N THR A 7 22.00 -13.43 -4.01
CA THR A 7 23.33 -12.82 -4.22
C THR A 7 23.58 -12.60 -5.71
N CYS A 8 23.62 -11.35 -6.18
CA CYS A 8 24.12 -11.02 -7.52
C CYS A 8 25.59 -10.62 -7.43
N ARG A 9 26.50 -11.41 -8.04
CA ARG A 9 27.91 -11.02 -8.19
C ARG A 9 28.09 -10.34 -9.54
N VAL A 10 28.38 -9.04 -9.52
CA VAL A 10 28.92 -8.34 -10.70
C VAL A 10 30.43 -8.50 -10.66
N THR A 11 31.00 -9.14 -11.69
CA THR A 11 32.45 -9.24 -11.86
C THR A 11 32.84 -8.20 -12.89
N ASP A 12 33.43 -7.09 -12.43
CA ASP A 12 34.16 -6.17 -13.31
C ASP A 12 35.67 -6.35 -13.07
N GLY A 13 36.44 -6.23 -14.14
CA GLY A 13 37.79 -6.78 -14.26
C GLY A 13 38.82 -6.28 -13.22
N ALA A 14 39.73 -7.20 -12.89
CA ALA A 14 41.08 -7.03 -12.35
C ALA A 14 41.32 -6.31 -11.01
N PHE A 15 40.44 -5.46 -10.45
CA PHE A 15 40.74 -4.79 -9.18
C PHE A 15 39.50 -4.62 -8.28
N THR A 16 39.54 -5.33 -7.14
CA THR A 16 38.74 -5.15 -5.91
C THR A 16 37.22 -5.18 -6.10
N ALA A 17 36.62 -6.36 -5.92
CA ALA A 17 35.20 -6.46 -5.59
C ALA A 17 34.97 -5.80 -4.22
N GLN A 18 34.50 -4.55 -4.22
CA GLN A 18 33.94 -3.95 -3.02
C GLN A 18 32.51 -4.45 -2.87
N ASP A 19 32.22 -5.06 -1.74
CA ASP A 19 30.87 -5.41 -1.32
C ASP A 19 30.09 -4.10 -1.10
N ILE A 20 29.42 -3.61 -2.14
CA ILE A 20 28.45 -2.53 -2.04
C ILE A 20 27.24 -3.15 -1.34
N LEU A 21 27.22 -3.01 -0.02
CA LEU A 21 26.07 -3.34 0.81
C LEU A 21 24.89 -2.50 0.32
N ASP A 22 23.89 -3.14 -0.26
CA ASP A 22 22.69 -2.51 -0.80
C ASP A 22 22.08 -1.54 0.23
N PRO A 23 22.11 -0.21 0.01
CA PRO A 23 21.71 0.78 1.00
C PRO A 23 20.18 0.95 1.07
N PHE A 24 19.40 0.22 0.27
CA PHE A 24 17.96 0.40 0.19
C PHE A 24 17.23 -0.49 1.22
N SER A 25 17.29 -0.10 2.49
CA SER A 25 16.34 -0.59 3.49
C SER A 25 14.99 0.09 3.24
N VAL A 26 14.10 -0.56 2.48
CA VAL A 26 12.68 -0.15 2.42
C VAL A 26 12.05 -0.54 3.75
N LYS A 27 12.15 0.37 4.73
CA LYS A 27 11.46 0.24 6.03
C LYS A 27 9.97 0.46 5.80
N GLN A 28 9.23 -0.64 5.57
CA GLN A 28 7.78 -0.62 5.59
C GLN A 28 7.32 -0.76 7.05
N ASP A 29 7.35 0.35 7.80
CA ASP A 29 6.75 0.46 9.14
C ASP A 29 5.22 0.56 9.01
N VAL A 30 4.57 -0.46 8.46
CA VAL A 30 3.11 -0.49 8.32
C VAL A 30 2.48 -1.06 9.59
N HIS A 31 2.72 -0.38 10.72
CA HIS A 31 2.16 -0.72 12.02
C HIS A 31 1.06 0.30 12.37
N GLY A 32 -0.16 0.10 11.87
CA GLY A 32 -1.29 0.99 12.12
C GLY A 32 -2.63 0.25 12.16
N VAL A 33 -3.50 0.65 13.10
CA VAL A 33 -4.92 0.22 13.09
C VAL A 33 -5.66 1.10 12.09
N ARG A 34 -6.39 0.48 11.16
CA ARG A 34 -7.28 1.17 10.22
C ARG A 34 -8.74 0.87 10.56
N GLY A 35 -9.55 1.93 10.64
CA GLY A 35 -11.00 1.85 10.79
C GLY A 35 -11.70 2.58 9.67
N THR A 36 -12.87 2.10 9.24
CA THR A 36 -13.69 2.78 8.24
C THR A 36 -15.13 2.88 8.73
N LEU A 37 -15.73 4.05 8.63
CA LEU A 37 -17.13 4.31 8.95
C LEU A 37 -17.83 4.83 7.70
N GLY A 38 -18.97 4.24 7.34
CA GLY A 38 -19.72 4.65 6.16
C GLY A 38 -21.21 4.47 6.29
N ALA A 39 -21.92 5.13 5.37
CA ALA A 39 -23.36 5.06 5.22
C ALA A 39 -23.70 4.79 3.74
N ASN A 40 -24.79 4.06 3.52
CA ASN A 40 -25.32 3.78 2.19
C ASN A 40 -26.82 4.04 2.17
N LEU A 41 -27.28 4.86 1.22
CA LEU A 41 -28.69 5.15 0.97
C LEU A 41 -29.08 4.59 -0.40
N LYS A 42 -29.98 3.61 -0.42
CA LYS A 42 -30.55 3.04 -1.64
C LYS A 42 -31.99 3.50 -1.82
N LEU A 43 -32.30 4.04 -2.99
CA LEU A 43 -33.61 4.56 -3.35
C LEU A 43 -33.97 3.99 -4.74
N GLY A 44 -34.67 2.87 -4.77
CA GLY A 44 -34.99 2.19 -6.04
C GLY A 44 -33.75 1.78 -6.83
N PHE A 45 -33.61 2.33 -8.05
CA PHE A 45 -32.53 2.05 -8.99
C PHE A 45 -31.27 2.91 -8.77
N PHE A 46 -31.31 3.88 -7.85
CA PHE A 46 -30.16 4.73 -7.53
C PHE A 46 -29.66 4.47 -6.10
N SER A 47 -28.35 4.55 -5.90
CA SER A 47 -27.70 4.36 -4.60
C SER A 47 -26.59 5.38 -4.37
N PHE A 48 -26.51 5.93 -3.17
CA PHE A 48 -25.46 6.83 -2.71
C PHE A 48 -24.66 6.15 -1.59
N ASN A 49 -23.34 6.21 -1.68
CA ASN A 49 -22.44 5.73 -0.63
C ASN A 49 -21.50 6.85 -0.20
N ALA A 50 -21.23 6.92 1.11
CA ALA A 50 -20.23 7.81 1.68
C ALA A 50 -19.48 7.07 2.78
N ASP A 51 -18.16 7.19 2.81
CA ASP A 51 -17.31 6.57 3.81
C ASP A 51 -16.13 7.48 4.19
N TYR A 52 -15.68 7.31 5.44
CA TYR A 52 -14.49 7.93 6.00
C TYR A 52 -13.59 6.84 6.59
N THR A 53 -12.32 6.85 6.20
CA THR A 53 -11.31 5.93 6.70
C THR A 53 -10.36 6.68 7.63
N PHE A 54 -10.25 6.18 8.86
CA PHE A 54 -9.24 6.53 9.85
C PHE A 54 -8.05 5.59 9.66
N ALA A 55 -6.92 6.13 9.23
CA ALA A 55 -5.68 5.38 9.04
C ALA A 55 -4.47 6.30 9.33
N GLU A 56 -3.26 5.87 8.97
CA GLU A 56 -2.08 6.75 8.99
C GLU A 56 -2.30 8.01 8.13
N PHE A 57 -3.04 7.85 7.03
CA PHE A 57 -3.58 8.95 6.23
C PHE A 57 -5.09 8.80 6.13
N ASP A 58 -5.81 9.81 6.62
CA ASP A 58 -7.26 9.85 6.53
C ASP A 58 -7.73 10.00 5.08
N SER A 59 -8.85 9.36 4.74
CA SER A 59 -9.44 9.47 3.41
C SER A 59 -10.98 9.48 3.48
N ALA A 60 -11.60 10.29 2.63
CA ALA A 60 -13.05 10.34 2.46
C ALA A 60 -13.41 9.94 1.03
N SER A 61 -14.47 9.14 0.89
CA SER A 61 -14.98 8.69 -0.40
C SER A 61 -16.48 8.94 -0.50
N VAL A 62 -16.95 9.34 -1.68
CA VAL A 62 -18.37 9.42 -2.03
C VAL A 62 -18.60 8.74 -3.36
N GLY A 63 -19.72 8.05 -3.50
CA GLY A 63 -20.08 7.35 -4.72
C GLY A 63 -21.57 7.41 -5.00
N PHE A 64 -21.88 7.24 -6.28
CA PHE A 64 -23.24 7.22 -6.80
C PHE A 64 -23.34 6.12 -7.85
N ASN A 65 -24.39 5.32 -7.76
CA ASN A 65 -24.56 4.10 -8.55
C ASN A 65 -25.98 4.00 -9.10
N PHE A 66 -26.10 3.45 -10.30
CA PHE A 66 -27.37 3.02 -10.89
C PHE A 66 -27.40 1.49 -11.00
N SER A 67 -28.53 0.87 -10.71
CA SER A 67 -28.76 -0.57 -10.85
C SER A 67 -29.92 -0.83 -11.83
N PHE A 68 -29.71 -1.68 -12.82
CA PHE A 68 -30.67 -2.05 -13.87
C PHE A 68 -30.96 -3.55 -13.86
#